data_AF-A0A8T0QQ77-F1
#
_entry.id   AF-A0A8T0QQ77-F1
#
_cell.length_a   1.000
_cell.length_b   1.000
_cell.length_c   1.000
_cell.angle_alpha   90.00
_cell.angle_beta   90.00
_cell.angle_gamma   90.00
#
_symmetry.space_group_name_H-M   'P 1'
#
loop_
_entity.id
_entity.type
_entity.pdbx_description
1 polymer ?
#
loop_
_entity_poly.entity_id
_entity_poly.type
_entity_poly.pdbx_seq_one_letter_code
_entity_poly.pdbx_strand_id
1 'polypeptide(L)'
;MANSRQNIRKLVKDGFIIRKPQKIHSRSRARRAHEAKQKGCHSGYGKRRGTREARLPTKILWMRRMRVLRRLLRKYLEAKKIDKHMTMTCT
;
A
#
# COMPACT_ATOMS: atom_id res chain seq x y z
N MET A 1 -25.42 -25.46 -37.60
CA MET A 1 -25.17 -24.19 -38.32
C MET A 1 -25.10 -23.03 -37.33
N ALA A 2 -23.90 -22.56 -36.98
CA ALA A 2 -23.68 -21.41 -36.10
C ALA A 2 -22.59 -20.51 -36.71
N ASN A 3 -22.81 -20.11 -37.96
CA ASN A 3 -21.80 -19.55 -38.83
C ASN A 3 -21.69 -18.01 -38.70
N SER A 4 -22.64 -17.39 -37.98
CA SER A 4 -22.70 -15.95 -37.73
C SER A 4 -22.60 -15.64 -36.23
N ARG A 5 -22.03 -14.48 -35.88
CA ARG A 5 -21.89 -14.02 -34.48
C ARG A 5 -23.23 -13.87 -33.77
N GLN A 6 -24.31 -13.58 -34.52
CA GLN A 6 -25.67 -13.49 -33.99
C GLN A 6 -26.17 -14.87 -33.53
N ASN A 7 -25.87 -15.94 -34.28
CA ASN A 7 -26.25 -17.30 -33.90
C ASN A 7 -25.47 -17.77 -32.67
N ILE A 8 -24.18 -17.45 -32.56
CA ILE A 8 -23.37 -17.74 -31.36
C ILE A 8 -23.94 -17.01 -30.12
N ARG A 9 -24.39 -15.76 -30.25
CA ARG A 9 -25.01 -15.03 -29.13
C ARG A 9 -26.35 -15.64 -28.69
N LYS A 10 -27.16 -16.17 -29.61
CA LYS A 10 -28.38 -16.93 -29.27
C LYS A 10 -28.01 -18.18 -28.46
N LEU A 11 -27.02 -18.95 -28.90
CA LEU A 11 -26.51 -20.14 -28.18
C LEU A 11 -25.91 -19.84 -26.80
N VAL A 12 -25.31 -18.65 -26.60
CA VAL A 12 -24.85 -18.19 -25.27
C VAL A 12 -26.05 -17.83 -24.38
N LYS A 13 -27.08 -17.20 -24.94
CA LYS A 13 -28.32 -16.82 -24.23
C LYS A 13 -29.14 -18.05 -23.82
N ASP A 14 -29.22 -19.03 -24.71
CA ASP A 14 -29.93 -20.30 -24.50
C ASP A 14 -29.14 -21.27 -23.59
N GLY A 15 -27.90 -20.91 -23.21
CA GLY A 15 -27.10 -21.64 -22.22
C GLY A 15 -26.27 -22.81 -22.78
N PHE A 16 -26.28 -23.04 -24.10
CA PHE A 16 -25.46 -24.08 -24.74
C PHE A 16 -23.96 -23.73 -24.76
N ILE A 17 -23.61 -22.43 -24.79
CA ILE A 17 -22.23 -21.96 -24.74
C ILE A 17 -22.01 -21.20 -23.42
N ILE A 18 -21.27 -21.82 -22.49
CA ILE A 18 -21.02 -21.25 -21.15
C ILE A 18 -19.56 -20.85 -21.00
N ARG A 19 -19.33 -19.61 -20.54
CA ARG A 19 -18.00 -19.16 -20.13
C ARG A 19 -17.67 -19.76 -18.77
N LYS A 20 -16.73 -20.69 -18.73
CA LYS A 20 -16.19 -21.20 -17.46
C LYS A 20 -15.48 -20.06 -16.71
N PRO A 21 -15.67 -19.95 -15.39
CA PRO A 21 -14.90 -19.01 -14.59
C PRO A 21 -13.42 -19.40 -14.64
N GLN A 22 -12.53 -18.40 -14.58
CA GLN A 22 -11.10 -18.65 -14.47
C GLN A 22 -10.77 -19.18 -13.07
N LYS A 23 -9.71 -20.00 -12.98
CA LYS A 23 -9.22 -20.49 -11.69
C LYS A 23 -8.79 -19.32 -10.80
N ILE A 24 -9.34 -19.24 -9.60
CA ILE A 24 -9.06 -18.16 -8.66
C ILE A 24 -7.84 -18.52 -7.80
N HIS A 25 -6.81 -17.66 -7.82
CA HIS A 25 -5.71 -17.76 -6.86
C HIS A 25 -6.01 -16.90 -5.64
N SER A 26 -6.26 -17.56 -4.50
CA SER A 26 -6.54 -16.84 -3.25
C SER A 26 -5.28 -16.16 -2.69
N ARG A 27 -5.45 -14.97 -2.12
CA ARG A 27 -4.37 -14.22 -1.43
C ARG A 27 -4.31 -14.48 0.07
N SER A 28 -5.03 -15.48 0.59
CA SER A 28 -5.18 -15.75 2.03
C SER A 28 -3.82 -15.94 2.73
N ARG A 29 -2.94 -16.76 2.15
CA ARG A 29 -1.58 -17.00 2.67
C ARG A 29 -0.72 -15.74 2.69
N ALA A 30 -0.76 -14.96 1.62
CA ALA A 30 -0.01 -13.70 1.52
C ALA A 30 -0.50 -12.67 2.56
N ARG A 31 -1.81 -12.57 2.80
CA ARG A 31 -2.39 -11.69 3.82
C ARG A 31 -1.98 -12.11 5.23
N ARG A 32 -2.08 -13.39 5.56
CA ARG A 32 -1.63 -13.94 6.86
C ARG A 32 -0.15 -13.63 7.11
N ALA A 33 0.70 -13.82 6.10
CA ALA A 33 2.12 -13.50 6.20
C ALA A 33 2.37 -11.99 6.39
N HIS A 34 1.60 -11.13 5.73
CA HIS A 34 1.69 -9.68 5.88
C HIS A 34 1.27 -9.23 7.29
N GLU A 35 0.19 -9.78 7.83
CA GLU A 35 -0.26 -9.50 9.20
C GLU A 35 0.80 -9.90 10.24
N ALA A 36 1.40 -11.09 10.08
CA ALA A 36 2.50 -11.52 10.94
C ALA A 36 3.72 -10.58 10.84
N LYS A 37 4.04 -10.07 9.64
CA LYS A 37 5.12 -9.08 9.46
C LYS A 37 4.78 -7.72 10.07
N GLN A 38 3.52 -7.28 10.02
CA GLN A 38 3.06 -6.05 10.68
C GLN A 38 3.21 -6.13 12.20
N LYS A 39 2.98 -7.31 12.79
CA LYS A 39 3.25 -7.60 14.21
C LYS A 39 4.75 -7.65 14.56
N GLY A 40 5.64 -7.47 13.58
CA GLY A 40 7.10 -7.48 13.77
C GLY A 40 7.75 -8.86 13.62
N CYS A 41 6.98 -9.93 13.44
CA CYS A 41 7.52 -11.27 13.23
C CYS A 41 8.29 -11.36 11.89
N HIS A 42 9.19 -12.35 11.77
CA HIS A 42 9.94 -12.63 10.54
C HIS A 42 10.85 -11.48 10.02
N SER A 43 11.26 -10.54 10.89
CA SER A 43 12.06 -9.35 10.53
C SER A 43 13.52 -9.37 11.00
N GLY A 44 14.01 -10.49 11.53
CA GLY A 44 15.38 -10.67 12.02
C GLY A 44 16.45 -10.64 10.90
N TYR A 45 17.73 -10.48 11.27
CA TYR A 45 18.83 -10.27 10.32
C TYR A 45 18.93 -11.32 9.21
N GLY A 46 18.78 -12.61 9.52
CA GLY A 46 18.86 -13.69 8.52
C GLY A 46 17.73 -13.71 7.48
N LYS A 47 16.62 -12.99 7.72
CA LYS A 47 15.51 -12.86 6.74
C LYS A 47 15.57 -11.54 5.96
N ARG A 48 16.47 -10.62 6.33
CA ARG A 48 16.67 -9.35 5.63
C ARG A 48 17.46 -9.62 4.35
N ARG A 49 16.95 -9.13 3.22
CA ARG A 49 17.63 -9.20 1.92
C ARG A 49 17.83 -7.78 1.40
N GLY A 50 18.95 -7.54 0.72
CA GLY A 50 19.35 -6.22 0.23
C GLY A 50 19.99 -5.31 1.29
N THR A 51 20.52 -4.16 0.83
CA THR A 51 21.17 -3.17 1.70
C THR A 51 20.14 -2.41 2.55
N ARG A 52 20.60 -1.82 3.67
CA ARG A 52 19.74 -0.99 4.53
C ARG A 52 19.12 0.18 3.75
N GLU A 53 19.92 0.83 2.93
CA GLU A 53 19.48 1.98 2.13
C GLU A 53 18.43 1.58 1.08
N ALA A 54 18.53 0.40 0.47
CA ALA A 54 17.51 -0.08 -0.48
C ALA A 54 16.16 -0.39 0.19
N ARG A 55 16.18 -0.85 1.45
CA ARG A 55 14.95 -1.22 2.18
C ARG A 55 14.21 0.01 2.70
N LEU A 56 14.94 0.98 3.26
CA LEU A 56 14.38 2.24 3.73
C LEU A 56 15.45 3.34 3.64
N PRO A 57 15.43 4.16 2.58
CA PRO A 57 16.44 5.18 2.38
C PRO A 57 16.51 6.19 3.53
N THR A 58 17.73 6.49 3.98
CA THR A 58 18.01 7.46 5.05
C THR A 58 17.48 8.86 4.70
N LYS A 59 17.58 9.25 3.43
CA LYS A 59 17.01 10.52 2.92
C LYS A 59 15.50 10.61 3.15
N ILE A 60 14.75 9.53 2.92
CA ILE A 60 13.30 9.51 3.11
C ILE A 60 12.95 9.61 4.60
N LEU A 61 13.71 8.93 5.47
CA LEU A 61 13.55 9.04 6.92
C LEU A 61 13.74 10.48 7.40
N TRP A 62 14.79 11.16 6.94
CA TRP A 62 15.06 12.55 7.30
C TRP A 62 13.94 13.49 6.83
N MET A 63 13.50 13.37 5.58
CA MET A 63 12.37 14.15 5.07
C MET A 63 11.08 13.93 5.86
N ARG A 64 10.77 12.67 6.23
CA ARG A 64 9.59 12.35 7.04
C ARG A 64 9.68 13.00 8.42
N ARG A 65 10.83 12.92 9.09
CA ARG A 65 11.06 13.55 10.40
C ARG A 65 10.84 15.07 10.35
N MET A 66 11.50 15.75 9.42
CA MET A 66 11.37 17.22 9.26
C MET A 66 9.94 17.65 8.94
N ARG A 67 9.24 16.92 8.06
CA ARG A 67 7.85 17.24 7.68
C ARG A 67 6.87 17.08 8.84
N VAL A 68 7.03 16.03 9.65
CA VAL A 68 6.18 15.78 10.84
C VAL A 68 6.38 16.90 11.87
N LEU A 69 7.63 17.27 12.15
CA LEU A 69 7.94 18.36 13.10
C LEU A 69 7.40 19.71 12.62
N ARG A 70 7.64 20.10 11.36
CA ARG A 70 7.12 21.36 10.81
C ARG A 70 5.60 21.43 10.84
N ARG A 71 4.91 20.31 10.58
CA ARG A 71 3.44 20.25 10.67
C ARG A 71 2.96 20.41 12.11
N LEU A 72 3.65 19.80 13.07
CA LEU A 72 3.32 19.93 14.49
C LEU A 72 3.49 21.37 14.98
N LEU A 73 4.61 22.01 14.65
CA LEU A 73 4.88 23.40 15.01
C LEU A 73 3.84 24.36 14.40
N ARG A 74 3.45 24.15 13.14
CA ARG A 74 2.38 24.93 12.50
C ARG A 74 1.05 24.80 13.25
N LYS A 75 0.67 23.58 13.63
CA LYS A 75 -0.56 23.32 14.40
C LYS A 75 -0.54 24.04 15.76
N TYR A 76 0.61 24.11 16.42
CA TYR A 76 0.75 24.80 17.70
C TYR A 76 0.74 26.33 17.57
N LEU A 77 1.25 26.86 16.45
CA LEU A 77 1.13 28.28 16.11
C LEU A 77 -0.34 28.67 15.85
N GLU A 78 -1.08 27.87 15.08
CA GLU A 78 -2.51 28.09 14.83
C GLU A 78 -3.33 28.03 16.12
N ALA A 79 -2.98 27.11 17.03
CA ALA A 79 -3.58 27.02 18.36
C ALA A 79 -3.08 28.09 19.34
N LYS A 80 -2.21 29.02 18.91
CA LYS A 80 -1.58 30.09 19.71
C LYS A 80 -0.89 29.59 21.00
N LYS A 81 -0.44 28.33 21.02
CA LYS A 81 0.31 27.76 22.15
C LYS A 81 1.78 28.16 22.12
N ILE A 82 2.26 28.62 20.97
CA ILE A 82 3.66 28.96 20.71
C ILE A 82 3.68 30.25 19.88
N ASP A 83 4.62 31.15 20.20
CA ASP A 83 4.85 32.37 19.42
C ASP A 83 5.69 32.10 18.16
N LYS A 84 5.50 32.92 17.13
CA LYS A 84 6.20 32.83 15.84
C LYS A 84 7.72 32.87 16.00
N HIS A 85 8.23 33.69 16.93
CA HIS A 85 9.67 33.77 17.20
C HIS A 85 10.23 32.43 17.69
N MET A 86 9.50 31.72 18.55
CA MET A 86 9.88 30.40 19.04
C MET A 86 9.86 29.32 17.93
N THR A 87 8.99 29.45 16.92
CA THR A 87 8.99 28.49 15.80
C THR A 87 10.18 28.64 14.86
N MET A 88 10.80 29.83 14.79
CA MET A 88 11.95 30.13 13.91
C MET A 88 13.26 29.64 14.52
N THR A 89 13.39 29.65 15.85
CA THR A 89 14.58 29.18 16.57
C THR A 89 14.63 27.66 16.71
N CYS A 90 13.49 26.97 16.65
CA CYS A 90 13.41 25.50 16.76
C CYS A 90 13.42 24.76 15.41
N THR A 91 13.56 25.46 14.29
CA THR A 91 13.59 24.88 12.93
C THR A 91 14.98 24.64 12.37
#